data_AF-A0A2E8JRF6-F1
#
_entry.id   AF-A0A2E8JRF6-F1
#
_cell.length_a   1.000
_cell.length_b   1.000
_cell.length_c   1.000
_cell.angle_alpha   90.00
_cell.angle_beta   90.00
_cell.angle_gamma   90.00
#
_symmetry.space_group_name_H-M   'P 1'
#
loop_
_entity.id
_entity.type
_entity.pdbx_description
1 polymer ?
#
loop_
_entity_poly.entity_id
_entity_poly.type
_entity_poly.pdbx_seq_one_letter_code
_entity_poly.pdbx_strand_id
1 'polypeptide(L)'
;MKWAQHKKTGFTIVELLIVIVVIAILASITIVAYNGIQNQATESSVKSELSQNVKKVMAAAVTSSSSRYATTDVMSGGSAVPQADLSRYKVLTYCTNGTDFVFAAETKAGKKYYAKSGSTVISDDSIDAFLPCPGQGVSGAYTTYMNLPTACATENTTCTFSGTATVVYGSAAQGRFNRLLNQTGSVGCNNSTFTDPASGYGKACYVYPN
;
A
#
# COMPACT_ATOMS: atom_id res chain seq x y z
N MET A 1 -7.94 29.97 -69.30
CA MET A 1 -7.90 29.35 -67.96
C MET A 1 -6.45 29.09 -67.59
N LYS A 2 -5.82 29.95 -66.78
CA LYS A 2 -4.43 29.78 -66.34
C LYS A 2 -4.43 29.02 -65.01
N TRP A 3 -3.85 27.83 -65.00
CA TRP A 3 -3.74 26.99 -63.82
C TRP A 3 -2.52 27.42 -63.00
N ALA A 4 -2.71 27.64 -61.70
CA ALA A 4 -1.66 28.08 -60.79
C ALA A 4 -0.60 26.98 -60.64
N GLN A 5 0.65 27.26 -61.03
CA GLN A 5 1.76 26.33 -60.87
C GLN A 5 2.16 26.25 -59.39
N HIS A 6 1.96 25.09 -58.78
CA HIS A 6 2.40 24.80 -57.43
C HIS A 6 3.93 24.72 -57.40
N LYS A 7 4.59 25.72 -56.81
CA LYS A 7 6.03 25.65 -56.54
C LYS A 7 6.27 24.52 -55.55
N LYS A 8 6.99 23.47 -55.97
CA LYS A 8 7.50 22.45 -55.06
C LYS A 8 8.68 23.06 -54.30
N THR A 9 8.44 23.51 -53.08
CA THR A 9 9.50 23.86 -52.13
C THR A 9 10.14 22.56 -51.65
N GLY A 10 11.41 22.35 -51.96
CA GLY A 10 12.17 21.19 -51.44
C GLY A 10 12.51 21.39 -49.97
N PHE A 11 12.37 20.35 -49.16
CA PHE A 11 12.81 20.35 -47.76
C PHE A 11 14.31 20.08 -47.73
N THR A 12 15.09 20.95 -47.11
CA THR A 12 16.54 20.73 -46.99
C THR A 12 16.81 19.60 -46.01
N ILE A 13 17.85 18.80 -46.28
CA ILE A 13 18.29 17.74 -45.36
C ILE A 13 18.58 18.32 -43.96
N VAL A 14 19.06 19.56 -43.91
CA VAL A 14 19.37 20.27 -42.66
C VAL A 14 18.10 20.53 -41.82
N GLU A 15 17.00 20.97 -42.45
CA GLU A 15 15.73 21.17 -41.74
C GLU A 15 15.21 19.86 -41.14
N LEU A 16 15.34 18.75 -41.87
CA LEU A 16 14.91 17.45 -41.35
C LEU A 16 15.83 16.99 -40.21
N LEU A 17 17.14 17.27 -40.31
CA LEU A 17 18.12 16.93 -39.29
C LEU A 17 17.88 17.67 -37.97
N ILE A 18 17.65 18.98 -38.01
CA ILE A 18 17.40 19.75 -36.78
C ILE A 18 16.11 19.30 -36.09
N VAL A 19 15.08 18.90 -36.86
CA VAL A 19 13.80 18.46 -36.31
C VAL A 19 13.97 17.15 -35.53
N ILE A 20 14.68 16.16 -36.08
CA ILE A 20 14.89 14.89 -35.38
C ILE A 20 15.73 15.08 -34.10
N VAL A 21 16.72 15.98 -34.13
CA VAL A 21 17.55 16.29 -32.95
C VAL A 21 16.71 16.97 -31.87
N VAL A 22 15.89 17.96 -32.24
CA VAL A 22 15.03 18.68 -31.29
C VAL A 22 13.99 17.74 -30.68
N ILE A 23 13.35 16.88 -31.47
CA ILE A 23 12.39 15.90 -30.95
C ILE A 23 13.08 14.91 -30.01
N ALA A 24 14.29 14.44 -30.33
CA ALA A 24 15.03 13.53 -29.46
C ALA A 24 15.34 14.17 -28.10
N ILE A 25 15.77 15.43 -28.08
CA ILE A 25 16.04 16.17 -26.83
C ILE A 25 14.74 16.35 -26.04
N LEU A 26 13.66 16.83 -26.67
CA LEU A 26 12.39 17.07 -26.00
C LEU A 26 11.77 15.78 -25.42
N ALA A 27 11.81 14.68 -26.17
CA ALA A 27 11.32 13.38 -25.72
C ALA A 27 12.10 12.86 -24.51
N SER A 28 13.41 13.09 -24.46
CA SER A 28 14.22 12.67 -23.31
C SER A 28 13.86 13.43 -22.02
N ILE A 29 13.60 14.74 -22.13
CA ILE A 29 13.25 15.59 -20.97
C ILE A 29 11.86 15.24 -20.44
N THR A 30 10.88 14.99 -21.32
CA THR A 30 9.50 14.71 -20.91
C THR A 30 9.36 13.38 -20.17
N ILE A 31 10.12 12.33 -20.53
CA ILE A 31 10.02 11.03 -19.87
C ILE A 31 10.49 11.10 -18.40
N VAL A 32 11.63 11.73 -18.14
CA VAL A 32 12.17 11.86 -16.78
C VAL A 32 11.25 12.74 -15.92
N ALA A 33 10.76 13.85 -16.47
CA ALA A 33 9.82 14.72 -15.79
C ALA A 33 8.48 14.02 -15.47
N TYR A 34 7.94 13.23 -16.41
CA TYR A 34 6.67 12.52 -16.23
C TYR A 34 6.72 11.47 -15.12
N ASN A 35 7.84 10.74 -14.98
CA ASN A 35 8.02 9.78 -13.89
C ASN A 35 8.10 10.47 -12.52
N GLY A 36 8.78 11.61 -12.43
CA GLY A 36 8.87 12.39 -11.18
C GLY A 36 7.52 12.95 -10.73
N ILE A 37 6.76 13.54 -11.67
CA ILE A 37 5.45 14.15 -11.38
C ILE A 37 4.44 13.11 -10.93
N GLN A 38 4.40 11.93 -11.56
CA GLN A 38 3.51 10.85 -11.14
C GLN A 38 3.81 10.40 -9.71
N ASN A 39 5.08 10.21 -9.36
CA ASN A 39 5.45 9.84 -8.00
C ASN A 39 4.99 10.92 -7.01
N GLN A 40 5.28 12.20 -7.27
CA GLN A 40 4.86 13.30 -6.40
C GLN A 40 3.33 13.40 -6.24
N ALA A 41 2.57 13.14 -7.31
CA ALA A 41 1.11 13.08 -7.27
C ALA A 41 0.62 11.94 -6.38
N THR A 42 1.20 10.74 -6.52
CA THR A 42 0.84 9.59 -5.66
C THR A 42 1.14 9.86 -4.19
N GLU A 43 2.28 10.47 -3.86
CA GLU A 43 2.60 10.81 -2.46
C GLU A 43 1.60 11.81 -1.88
N SER A 44 1.21 12.81 -2.66
CA SER A 44 0.24 13.83 -2.25
C SER A 44 -1.15 13.22 -2.01
N SER A 45 -1.57 12.29 -2.86
CA SER A 45 -2.82 11.54 -2.68
C SER A 45 -2.77 10.68 -1.41
N VAL A 46 -1.69 9.93 -1.19
CA VAL A 46 -1.53 9.04 -0.02
C VAL A 46 -1.56 9.84 1.28
N LYS A 47 -0.82 10.95 1.36
CA LYS A 47 -0.82 11.83 2.54
C LYS A 47 -2.21 12.40 2.82
N SER A 48 -2.94 12.82 1.78
CA SER A 48 -4.30 13.34 1.91
C SER A 48 -5.27 12.27 2.42
N GLU A 49 -5.24 11.07 1.84
CA GLU A 49 -6.08 9.95 2.24
C GLU A 49 -5.83 9.54 3.69
N LEU A 50 -4.58 9.29 4.08
CA LEU A 50 -4.26 8.92 5.45
C LEU A 50 -4.70 10.01 6.44
N SER A 51 -4.49 11.29 6.10
CA SER A 51 -4.94 12.42 6.95
C SER A 51 -6.46 12.47 7.10
N GLN A 52 -7.20 12.16 6.04
CA GLN A 52 -8.66 12.07 6.10
C GLN A 52 -9.12 10.87 6.92
N ASN A 53 -8.42 9.74 6.82
CA ASN A 53 -8.75 8.51 7.52
C ASN A 53 -8.54 8.66 9.02
N VAL A 54 -7.43 9.28 9.43
CA VAL A 54 -7.15 9.64 10.82
C VAL A 54 -8.29 10.50 11.38
N LYS A 55 -8.72 11.53 10.64
CA LYS A 55 -9.83 12.40 11.06
C LYS A 55 -11.16 11.65 11.16
N LYS A 56 -11.48 10.77 10.20
CA LYS A 56 -12.70 9.96 10.22
C LYS A 56 -12.76 9.02 11.42
N VAL A 57 -11.65 8.33 11.72
CA VAL A 57 -11.58 7.42 12.86
C VAL A 57 -11.67 8.18 14.19
N MET A 58 -11.05 9.36 14.30
CA MET A 58 -11.21 10.23 15.46
C MET A 58 -12.64 10.72 15.63
N ALA A 59 -13.29 11.16 14.55
CA ALA A 59 -14.68 11.59 14.59
C ALA A 59 -15.61 10.44 15.02
N ALA A 60 -15.39 9.24 14.49
CA ALA A 60 -16.15 8.05 14.84
C ALA A 60 -15.98 7.66 16.33
N ALA A 61 -14.77 7.83 16.88
CA ALA A 61 -14.53 7.58 18.31
C ALA A 61 -15.29 8.55 19.21
N VAL A 62 -15.48 9.82 18.81
CA VAL A 62 -16.25 10.82 19.57
C VAL A 62 -17.75 10.52 19.55
N THR A 63 -18.28 10.03 18.42
CA THR A 63 -19.71 9.73 18.28
C THR A 63 -20.12 8.39 18.89
N SER A 64 -19.15 7.49 19.12
CA SER A 64 -19.41 6.18 19.72
C SER A 64 -19.49 6.30 21.24
N SER A 65 -20.55 5.76 21.85
CA SER A 65 -20.79 5.79 23.31
C SER A 65 -19.70 5.12 24.17
N SER A 66 -18.74 4.44 23.55
CA SER A 66 -17.58 3.84 24.22
C SER A 66 -16.28 4.64 24.10
N SER A 67 -16.22 5.76 23.35
CA SER A 67 -15.00 6.57 23.13
C SER A 67 -13.74 5.77 22.72
N ARG A 68 -13.94 4.62 22.07
CA ARG A 68 -12.87 3.70 21.69
C ARG A 68 -12.76 3.62 20.18
N TYR A 69 -11.53 3.46 19.71
CA TYR A 69 -11.25 3.18 18.32
C TYR A 69 -11.68 1.73 18.02
N ALA A 70 -12.76 1.55 17.26
CA ALA A 70 -13.34 0.25 17.00
C ALA A 70 -12.42 -0.61 16.11
N THR A 71 -12.34 -1.90 16.44
CA THR A 71 -11.69 -2.93 15.62
C THR A 71 -12.69 -3.55 14.65
N THR A 72 -13.93 -3.74 15.09
CA THR A 72 -14.99 -4.48 14.38
C THR A 72 -15.63 -3.70 13.24
N ASP A 73 -15.80 -2.37 13.37
CA ASP A 73 -16.31 -1.53 12.27
C ASP A 73 -15.32 -1.44 11.10
N VAL A 74 -14.04 -1.71 11.37
CA VAL A 74 -13.00 -1.77 10.35
C VAL A 74 -12.92 -3.13 9.66
N MET A 75 -13.32 -4.20 10.37
CA MET A 75 -13.39 -5.56 9.82
C MET A 75 -14.68 -5.84 9.02
N SER A 76 -15.73 -5.05 9.23
CA SER A 76 -17.05 -5.25 8.59
C SER A 76 -17.33 -4.29 7.43
N GLY A 77 -16.38 -3.44 7.04
CA GLY A 77 -16.61 -2.42 6.01
C GLY A 77 -17.59 -1.33 6.45
N GLY A 78 -17.78 -1.15 7.77
CA GLY A 78 -18.56 -0.04 8.32
C GLY A 78 -17.90 1.31 8.03
N SER A 79 -18.67 2.39 8.21
CA SER A 79 -18.39 3.80 7.85
C SER A 79 -17.06 4.41 8.34
N ALA A 80 -16.25 3.65 9.09
CA ALA A 80 -14.89 4.00 9.50
C ALA A 80 -13.79 3.46 8.56
N VAL A 81 -14.11 2.57 7.61
CA VAL A 81 -13.13 2.07 6.63
C VAL A 81 -12.97 3.06 5.47
N PRO A 82 -11.75 3.48 5.16
CA PRO A 82 -11.47 4.31 4.00
C PRO A 82 -11.87 3.59 2.70
N GLN A 83 -12.63 4.26 1.84
CA GLN A 83 -12.53 4.04 0.39
C GLN A 83 -11.16 4.58 -0.07
N ALA A 84 -10.08 3.92 0.36
CA ALA A 84 -8.79 4.14 -0.26
C ALA A 84 -8.84 3.50 -1.65
N ASP A 85 -8.31 4.18 -2.65
CA ASP A 85 -8.00 3.55 -3.92
C ASP A 85 -6.86 2.56 -3.70
N LEU A 86 -7.23 1.32 -3.34
CA LEU A 86 -6.31 0.25 -2.98
C LEU A 86 -5.33 -0.10 -4.11
N SER A 87 -5.57 0.39 -5.33
CA SER A 87 -4.69 0.21 -6.48
C SER A 87 -3.33 0.91 -6.32
N ARG A 88 -3.22 1.94 -5.46
CA ARG A 88 -1.98 2.68 -5.20
C ARG A 88 -1.06 2.01 -4.17
N TYR A 89 -1.64 1.15 -3.35
CA TYR A 89 -0.97 0.57 -2.19
C TYR A 89 -0.51 -0.85 -2.48
N LYS A 90 0.70 -1.18 -2.00
CA LYS A 90 1.17 -2.56 -1.85
C LYS A 90 0.56 -3.16 -0.58
N VAL A 91 0.57 -2.39 0.52
CA VAL A 91 -0.18 -2.73 1.73
C VAL A 91 -0.76 -1.45 2.35
N LEU A 92 -1.96 -1.57 2.91
CA LEU A 92 -2.59 -0.56 3.75
C LEU A 92 -3.12 -1.24 5.00
N THR A 93 -2.57 -0.83 6.13
CA THR A 93 -2.77 -1.46 7.43
C THR A 93 -3.33 -0.46 8.41
N TYR A 94 -4.34 -0.89 9.16
CA TYR A 94 -4.84 -0.20 10.34
C TYR A 94 -4.62 -1.09 11.55
N CYS A 95 -4.15 -0.55 12.65
CA CYS A 95 -4.06 -1.29 13.89
C CYS A 95 -4.43 -0.43 15.09
N THR A 96 -5.05 -1.04 16.10
CA THR A 96 -5.56 -0.32 17.27
C THR A 96 -5.61 -1.21 18.51
N ASN A 97 -5.37 -0.63 19.69
CA ASN A 97 -5.62 -1.25 21.00
C ASN A 97 -6.92 -0.72 21.65
N GLY A 98 -7.66 0.13 20.94
CA GLY A 98 -8.87 0.81 21.40
C GLY A 98 -8.65 2.21 21.98
N THR A 99 -7.44 2.55 22.45
CA THR A 99 -7.08 3.91 22.93
C THR A 99 -6.20 4.66 21.95
N ASP A 100 -5.41 3.93 21.17
CA ASP A 100 -4.49 4.44 20.18
C ASP A 100 -4.60 3.60 18.92
N PHE A 101 -4.39 4.25 17.79
CA PHE A 101 -4.37 3.59 16.50
C PHE A 101 -3.22 4.11 15.63
N VAL A 102 -2.85 3.29 14.65
CA VAL A 102 -1.87 3.61 13.63
C VAL A 102 -2.42 3.18 12.28
N PHE A 103 -2.42 4.10 11.33
CA PHE A 103 -2.48 3.77 9.92
C PHE A 103 -1.06 3.68 9.38
N ALA A 104 -0.75 2.64 8.63
CA ALA A 104 0.48 2.55 7.87
C ALA A 104 0.21 2.07 6.45
N ALA A 105 0.97 2.59 5.50
CA ALA A 105 0.80 2.32 4.09
C ALA A 105 2.16 2.17 3.43
N GLU A 106 2.27 1.21 2.52
CA GLU A 106 3.36 1.12 1.55
C GLU A 106 2.78 1.33 0.16
N THR A 107 3.32 2.28 -0.58
CA THR A 107 2.91 2.51 -1.97
C THR A 107 3.52 1.45 -2.88
N LYS A 108 2.97 1.26 -4.07
CA LYS A 108 3.61 0.41 -5.09
C LYS A 108 5.01 0.87 -5.49
N ALA A 109 5.33 2.15 -5.27
CA ALA A 109 6.66 2.71 -5.46
C ALA A 109 7.63 2.39 -4.31
N GLY A 110 7.17 1.69 -3.26
CA GLY A 110 7.98 1.26 -2.11
C GLY A 110 8.13 2.30 -1.00
N LYS A 111 7.52 3.49 -1.15
CA LYS A 111 7.52 4.53 -0.10
C LYS A 111 6.55 4.19 1.01
N LYS A 112 6.96 4.41 2.25
CA LYS A 112 6.15 4.08 3.43
C LYS A 112 5.70 5.33 4.18
N TYR A 113 4.46 5.27 4.65
CA TYR A 113 3.82 6.34 5.41
C TYR A 113 3.13 5.75 6.62
N TYR A 114 3.09 6.52 7.70
CA TYR A 114 2.24 6.19 8.84
C TYR A 114 1.62 7.44 9.46
N ALA A 115 0.55 7.23 10.20
CA ALA A 115 -0.09 8.26 11.00
C ALA A 115 -0.64 7.63 12.28
N LYS A 116 -0.33 8.24 13.42
CA LYS A 116 -0.83 7.83 14.73
C LYS A 116 -2.05 8.65 15.14
N SER A 117 -2.77 8.18 16.15
CA SER A 117 -3.71 9.00 16.89
C SER A 117 -3.08 10.35 17.27
N GLY A 118 -3.77 11.43 16.94
CA GLY A 118 -3.40 12.84 17.13
C GLY A 118 -2.28 13.37 16.23
N SER A 119 -1.69 12.56 15.35
CA SER A 119 -0.48 12.92 14.61
C SER A 119 -0.74 13.19 13.12
N THR A 120 0.12 14.00 12.51
CA THR A 120 0.15 14.17 11.06
C THR A 120 0.74 12.93 10.38
N VAL A 121 0.52 12.81 9.06
CA VAL A 121 1.09 11.73 8.26
C VAL A 121 2.59 11.97 8.09
N ILE A 122 3.40 10.97 8.48
CA ILE A 122 4.85 10.98 8.39
C ILE A 122 5.28 9.97 7.33
N SER A 123 6.24 10.35 6.49
CA SER A 123 6.95 9.43 5.60
C SER A 123 8.19 8.89 6.29
N ASP A 124 8.30 7.58 6.42
CA ASP A 124 9.45 6.93 7.05
C ASP A 124 9.61 5.53 6.44
N ASP A 125 10.67 5.35 5.64
CA ASP A 125 10.93 4.11 4.91
C ASP A 125 11.44 2.98 5.85
N SER A 126 11.81 3.31 7.09
CA SER A 126 12.27 2.35 8.10
C SER A 126 11.12 1.59 8.79
N ILE A 127 9.88 2.08 8.68
CA ILE A 127 8.75 1.43 9.31
C ILE A 127 8.42 0.08 8.66
N ASP A 128 7.73 -0.73 9.44
CA ASP A 128 7.01 -1.88 8.95
C ASP A 128 5.54 -1.51 8.65
N ALA A 129 5.20 -1.29 7.37
CA ALA A 129 3.84 -0.95 6.99
C ALA A 129 2.85 -2.11 7.14
N PHE A 130 3.33 -3.35 7.26
CA PHE A 130 2.50 -4.54 7.40
C PHE A 130 2.21 -4.84 8.89
N LEU A 131 3.18 -4.70 9.79
CA LEU A 131 2.95 -4.77 11.25
C LEU A 131 3.44 -3.50 11.96
N PRO A 132 2.75 -2.36 11.78
CA PRO A 132 3.24 -1.07 12.23
C PRO A 132 3.14 -0.88 13.76
N CYS A 133 2.12 -1.43 14.41
CA CYS A 133 1.79 -1.11 15.79
C CYS A 133 2.93 -1.33 16.82
N PRO A 134 3.63 -2.49 16.83
CA PRO A 134 4.74 -2.70 17.77
C PRO A 134 5.84 -1.65 17.64
N GLY A 135 6.23 -1.30 16.41
CA GLY A 135 7.25 -0.28 16.14
C GLY A 135 6.78 1.16 16.43
N GLN A 136 5.48 1.35 16.63
CA GLN A 136 4.88 2.67 16.88
C GLN A 136 4.40 2.84 18.33
N GLY A 137 4.71 1.90 19.23
CA GLY A 137 4.38 1.97 20.66
C GLY A 137 2.96 1.51 20.99
N VAL A 138 2.23 0.91 20.05
CA VAL A 138 0.89 0.37 20.27
C VAL A 138 1.01 -1.14 20.44
N SER A 139 0.91 -1.61 21.69
CA SER A 139 1.00 -3.03 22.04
C SER A 139 -0.37 -3.67 22.19
N GLY A 140 -0.45 -4.99 21.98
CA GLY A 140 -1.72 -5.75 22.09
C GLY A 140 -2.76 -5.33 21.06
N ALA A 141 -2.33 -4.74 19.95
CA ALA A 141 -3.20 -4.20 18.92
C ALA A 141 -3.81 -5.30 18.05
N TYR A 142 -5.05 -5.07 17.63
CA TYR A 142 -5.68 -5.79 16.54
C TYR A 142 -5.28 -5.11 15.23
N THR A 143 -4.89 -5.90 14.23
CA THR A 143 -4.43 -5.42 12.93
C THR A 143 -5.41 -5.83 11.83
N THR A 144 -5.86 -4.85 11.06
CA THR A 144 -6.72 -5.04 9.89
C THR A 144 -5.97 -4.62 8.63
N TYR A 145 -5.95 -5.52 7.64
CA TYR A 145 -5.41 -5.23 6.33
C TYR A 145 -6.54 -4.85 5.39
N MET A 146 -6.47 -3.65 4.82
CA MET A 146 -7.48 -3.17 3.88
C MET A 146 -7.26 -3.71 2.47
N ASN A 147 -6.01 -4.09 2.16
CA ASN A 147 -5.64 -4.85 0.98
C ASN A 147 -4.96 -6.14 1.44
N LEU A 148 -5.73 -7.04 2.07
CA LEU A 148 -5.20 -8.29 2.63
C LEU A 148 -4.50 -9.10 1.52
N PRO A 149 -3.31 -9.67 1.79
CA PRO A 149 -2.59 -10.49 0.82
C PRO A 149 -3.40 -11.71 0.38
N THR A 150 -3.02 -12.27 -0.78
CA THR A 150 -3.72 -13.41 -1.36
C THR A 150 -3.62 -14.63 -0.44
N ALA A 151 -4.77 -15.21 -0.08
CA ALA A 151 -4.82 -16.45 0.69
C ALA A 151 -4.15 -17.58 -0.10
N CYS A 152 -3.30 -18.34 0.58
CA CYS A 152 -2.47 -19.37 -0.03
C CYS A 152 -2.70 -20.76 0.55
N ALA A 153 -2.97 -20.84 1.85
CA ALA A 153 -3.10 -22.12 2.56
C ALA A 153 -3.93 -21.97 3.83
N THR A 154 -4.67 -23.02 4.21
CA THR A 154 -5.30 -23.11 5.54
C THR A 154 -4.31 -23.60 6.58
N GLU A 155 -4.60 -23.41 7.87
CA GLU A 155 -3.77 -23.92 8.97
C GLU A 155 -3.44 -25.41 8.80
N ASN A 156 -2.20 -25.77 9.11
CA ASN A 156 -1.58 -27.09 8.98
C ASN A 156 -1.38 -27.61 7.54
N THR A 157 -1.55 -26.75 6.53
CA THR A 157 -1.21 -27.09 5.14
C THR A 157 0.07 -26.36 4.68
N THR A 158 0.48 -26.53 3.42
CA THR A 158 1.67 -25.87 2.88
C THR A 158 1.25 -24.78 1.91
N CYS A 159 1.81 -23.58 2.08
CA CYS A 159 1.66 -22.49 1.14
C CYS A 159 2.76 -22.56 0.08
N THR A 160 2.39 -22.66 -1.20
CA THR A 160 3.31 -22.71 -2.34
C THR A 160 3.14 -21.47 -3.22
N PHE A 161 4.25 -20.85 -3.61
CA PHE A 161 4.26 -19.65 -4.44
C PHE A 161 5.52 -19.60 -5.31
N SER A 162 5.46 -18.84 -6.40
CA SER A 162 6.61 -18.61 -7.28
C SER A 162 7.34 -17.32 -6.92
N GLY A 163 8.64 -17.29 -7.18
CA GLY A 163 9.48 -16.13 -6.87
C GLY A 163 9.78 -15.97 -5.38
N THR A 164 10.14 -14.75 -5.00
CA THR A 164 10.40 -14.37 -3.60
C THR A 164 9.19 -13.63 -3.06
N ALA A 165 8.71 -14.04 -1.89
CA ALA A 165 7.51 -13.47 -1.30
C ALA A 165 7.59 -13.37 0.22
N THR A 166 6.79 -12.49 0.79
CA THR A 166 6.52 -12.45 2.24
C THR A 166 5.32 -13.34 2.54
N VAL A 167 5.51 -14.33 3.41
CA VAL A 167 4.43 -15.22 3.86
C VAL A 167 3.93 -14.76 5.21
N VAL A 168 2.63 -14.66 5.33
CA VAL A 168 1.92 -14.17 6.51
C VAL A 168 1.09 -15.31 7.06
N TYR A 169 1.08 -15.49 8.37
CA TYR A 169 0.26 -16.48 9.06
C TYR A 169 -0.51 -15.83 10.19
N GLY A 170 -1.82 -16.04 10.27
CA GLY A 170 -2.61 -15.49 11.35
C GLY A 170 -4.11 -15.63 11.18
N SER A 171 -4.84 -15.02 12.11
CA SER A 171 -6.30 -15.02 12.11
C SER A 171 -6.81 -13.65 11.72
N ALA A 172 -7.43 -13.55 10.54
CA ALA A 172 -8.06 -12.31 10.10
C ALA A 172 -9.09 -11.81 11.10
N ALA A 173 -9.97 -12.70 11.59
CA ALA A 173 -11.01 -12.34 12.57
C ALA A 173 -10.46 -11.76 13.88
N GLN A 174 -9.24 -12.14 14.28
CA GLN A 174 -8.59 -11.61 15.49
C GLN A 174 -7.57 -10.52 15.19
N GLY A 175 -7.31 -10.20 13.92
CA GLY A 175 -6.31 -9.23 13.52
C GLY A 175 -4.89 -9.53 14.03
N ARG A 176 -4.54 -10.80 14.23
CA ARG A 176 -3.25 -11.21 14.81
C ARG A 176 -2.47 -12.07 13.82
N PHE A 177 -1.25 -11.63 13.51
CA PHE A 177 -0.45 -12.21 12.44
C PHE A 177 1.04 -12.19 12.79
N ASN A 178 1.73 -13.26 12.39
CA ASN A 178 3.18 -13.36 12.28
C ASN A 178 3.55 -13.48 10.80
N ARG A 179 4.82 -13.24 10.45
CA ARG A 179 5.26 -13.32 9.06
C ARG A 179 6.70 -13.82 8.93
N LEU A 180 7.02 -14.27 7.73
CA LEU A 180 8.37 -14.57 7.28
C LEU A 180 8.64 -13.78 6.00
N LEU A 181 9.73 -13.02 6.01
CA LEU A 181 10.16 -12.19 4.88
C LEU A 181 10.99 -13.03 3.91
N ASN A 182 10.98 -12.64 2.64
CA ASN A 182 11.91 -13.14 1.61
C ASN A 182 11.95 -14.67 1.47
N GLN A 183 10.79 -15.32 1.59
CA GLN A 183 10.66 -16.76 1.44
C GLN A 183 10.65 -17.12 -0.05
N THR A 184 11.07 -18.35 -0.38
CA THR A 184 11.06 -18.88 -1.75
C THR A 184 10.46 -20.29 -1.78
N GLY A 185 9.70 -20.60 -2.82
CA GLY A 185 9.11 -21.92 -3.02
C GLY A 185 7.91 -22.20 -2.13
N SER A 186 8.12 -22.79 -0.95
CA SER A 186 7.04 -23.29 -0.10
C SER A 186 7.30 -23.06 1.38
N VAL A 187 6.26 -22.70 2.12
CA VAL A 187 6.32 -22.47 3.57
C VAL A 187 5.19 -23.21 4.27
N GLY A 188 5.51 -23.93 5.35
CA GLY A 188 4.52 -24.62 6.17
C GLY A 188 3.60 -23.65 6.91
N CYS A 189 2.30 -23.77 6.73
CA CYS A 189 1.30 -22.91 7.34
C CYS A 189 0.90 -23.37 8.74
N ASN A 190 1.81 -23.29 9.71
CA ASN A 190 1.62 -23.87 11.04
C ASN A 190 2.33 -23.09 12.16
N ASN A 191 1.96 -23.44 13.39
CA ASN A 191 2.49 -22.81 14.60
C ASN A 191 4.00 -23.05 14.82
N SER A 192 4.57 -24.15 14.31
CA SER A 192 6.01 -24.40 14.45
C SER A 192 6.85 -23.49 13.55
N THR A 193 6.31 -23.05 12.42
CA THR A 193 7.02 -22.18 11.47
C THR A 193 6.93 -20.70 11.87
N PHE A 194 5.77 -20.26 12.38
CA PHE A 194 5.49 -18.84 12.62
C PHE A 194 5.40 -18.46 14.10
N THR A 195 5.40 -19.42 15.04
CA THR A 195 4.85 -19.26 16.41
C THR A 195 3.35 -18.92 16.36
N ASP A 196 2.56 -19.27 17.38
CA ASP A 196 1.10 -19.04 17.33
C ASP A 196 0.75 -17.55 17.56
N PRO A 197 0.29 -16.80 16.54
CA PRO A 197 -0.13 -15.41 16.72
C PRO A 197 -1.51 -15.29 17.39
N ALA A 198 -2.35 -16.32 17.30
CA ALA A 198 -3.76 -16.27 17.67
C ALA A 198 -4.21 -17.61 18.27
N SER A 199 -3.69 -17.90 19.47
CA SER A 199 -3.99 -19.13 20.20
C SER A 199 -5.48 -19.32 20.42
N GLY A 200 -6.00 -20.50 20.06
CA GLY A 200 -7.42 -20.84 20.17
C GLY A 200 -8.30 -20.40 18.99
N TYR A 201 -7.73 -19.75 17.97
CA TYR A 201 -8.46 -19.29 16.78
C TYR A 201 -7.92 -19.93 15.51
N GLY A 202 -8.82 -20.13 14.54
CA GLY A 202 -8.46 -20.63 13.21
C GLY A 202 -7.56 -19.64 12.47
N LYS A 203 -6.50 -20.17 11.87
CA LYS A 203 -5.49 -19.39 11.15
C LYS A 203 -5.40 -19.78 9.68
N ALA A 204 -4.80 -18.92 8.89
CA ALA A 204 -4.51 -19.17 7.48
C ALA A 204 -3.22 -18.46 7.09
N CYS A 205 -2.66 -18.88 5.96
CA CYS A 205 -1.51 -18.24 5.35
C CYS A 205 -1.89 -17.43 4.12
N TYR A 206 -1.18 -16.32 3.98
CA TYR A 206 -1.35 -15.37 2.90
C TYR A 206 0.02 -15.00 2.35
N VAL A 207 0.08 -14.58 1.09
CA VAL A 207 1.33 -14.27 0.39
C VAL A 207 1.31 -12.87 -0.20
N TYR A 208 2.39 -12.13 0.03
CA TYR A 208 2.73 -10.91 -0.69
C TYR A 208 3.91 -11.16 -1.62
N PRO A 209 3.74 -11.10 -2.95
CA PRO A 209 4.89 -11.07 -3.85
C PRO A 209 5.73 -9.82 -3.55
N ASN A 210 7.06 -10.01 -3.50
CA ASN A 210 7.99 -8.91 -3.20
C ASN A 210 8.18 -7.99 -4.39
#